data_AF-M2UDF5-F1
#
_entry.id   AF-M2UDF5-F1
#
_cell.length_a   1.000
_cell.length_b   1.000
_cell.length_c   1.000
_cell.angle_alpha   90.00
_cell.angle_beta   90.00
_cell.angle_gamma   90.00
#
_symmetry.space_group_name_H-M   'P 1'
#
loop_
_entity.id
_entity.type
_entity.pdbx_description
1 polymer ?
#
loop_
_entity_poly.entity_id
_entity_poly.type
_entity_poly.pdbx_seq_one_letter_code
_entity_poly.pdbx_strand_id
1 'polypeptide(L)'
;MTIRLLRLLRLDPEKCKWILESFSEDEIPVYAILSHTWGRSGDEVQFEDIQGGQKDYGDTSKPGYEKLRFCQEKSSSAELQRSLASMFYWYRSSARCYVHLSDVSDHEFTEGSYMRWKDAFSRSRWFKRSWTLQELIAPTSVFFFSKEKTFLGSKKSLISTISAVTQIPIRALEGPEVSYFTVDERFSWTQDRSATIPEDVAYSLMGIFDVGLPMMYADGDYDKRKNVALKALQKAIDEKNVNYKEPQHVIRIGGASWSELMRLNEKDLQELDSDLQEFQKWILDEWPKEVNASTVWTSKLGELSEATGVKMKELLAKYRVGYDDSSHLRATMQSWEQPWARFSDERVPVETRVQALVENRWYWTATEKNENVFTCITAARTLQDLLVWRKT
;
A
#
# COMPACT_ATOMS: atom_id res chain seq x y z
N MET A 1 -26.17 16.79 -15.10
CA MET A 1 -25.80 16.45 -13.70
C MET A 1 -26.20 15.00 -13.49
N THR A 2 -25.29 14.06 -13.74
CA THR A 2 -25.59 12.63 -13.56
C THR A 2 -25.46 12.33 -12.08
N ILE A 3 -26.57 12.10 -11.39
CA ILE A 3 -26.55 11.68 -9.98
C ILE A 3 -25.80 10.34 -9.94
N ARG A 4 -24.59 10.33 -9.38
CA ARG A 4 -23.80 9.13 -9.18
C ARG A 4 -24.35 8.43 -7.94
N LEU A 5 -24.82 7.20 -8.10
CA LEU A 5 -25.36 6.39 -7.02
C LEU A 5 -24.39 5.25 -6.70
N LEU A 6 -23.95 5.13 -5.44
CA LEU A 6 -23.31 3.91 -4.95
C LEU A 6 -24.40 2.91 -4.61
N ARG A 7 -24.23 1.65 -5.01
CA ARG A 7 -25.14 0.57 -4.62
C ARG A 7 -24.44 -0.36 -3.64
N LEU A 8 -25.02 -0.54 -2.47
CA LEU A 8 -24.51 -1.47 -1.47
C LEU A 8 -25.44 -2.65 -1.34
N LEU A 9 -24.84 -3.83 -1.15
CA LEU A 9 -25.56 -5.06 -0.86
C LEU A 9 -25.71 -5.21 0.66
N ARG A 10 -26.95 -5.33 1.13
CA ARG A 10 -27.28 -5.58 2.54
C ARG A 10 -28.11 -6.85 2.67
N LEU A 11 -27.94 -7.57 3.78
CA LEU A 11 -28.85 -8.63 4.18
C LEU A 11 -29.99 -8.03 5.01
N ASP A 12 -31.23 -8.28 4.62
CA ASP A 12 -32.40 -8.07 5.46
C ASP A 12 -32.48 -9.22 6.48
N PRO A 13 -32.28 -8.96 7.78
CA PRO A 13 -32.25 -10.02 8.78
C PRO A 13 -33.64 -10.62 9.06
N GLU A 14 -34.72 -9.88 8.79
CA GLU A 14 -36.09 -10.36 9.03
C GLU A 14 -36.57 -11.23 7.88
N LYS A 15 -36.20 -10.84 6.65
CA LYS A 15 -36.60 -11.57 5.44
C LYS A 15 -35.59 -12.61 5.00
N CYS A 16 -34.39 -12.60 5.56
CA CYS A 16 -33.24 -13.39 5.12
C CYS A 16 -32.96 -13.22 3.62
N LYS A 17 -33.09 -12.00 3.09
CA LYS A 17 -32.93 -11.70 1.65
C LYS A 17 -31.85 -10.66 1.38
N TRP A 18 -31.16 -10.82 0.26
CA TRP A 18 -30.24 -9.82 -0.24
C TRP A 18 -31.00 -8.62 -0.83
N ILE A 19 -30.70 -7.43 -0.33
CA ILE A 19 -31.27 -6.17 -0.78
C ILE A 19 -30.15 -5.30 -1.35
N LEU A 20 -30.38 -4.76 -2.54
CA LEU A 20 -29.52 -3.76 -3.13
C LEU A 20 -30.10 -2.37 -2.87
N GLU A 21 -29.35 -1.54 -2.18
CA GLU A 21 -29.78 -0.20 -1.79
C GLU A 21 -28.88 0.85 -2.46
N SER A 22 -29.50 1.90 -3.01
CA SER A 22 -28.79 2.97 -3.73
C SER A 22 -28.66 4.19 -2.83
N PHE A 23 -27.45 4.73 -2.77
CA PHE A 23 -27.11 5.87 -1.93
C PHE A 23 -26.59 7.02 -2.79
N SER A 24 -27.08 8.22 -2.49
CA SER A 24 -26.49 9.47 -2.98
C SER A 24 -25.16 9.75 -2.28
N GLU A 25 -24.34 10.66 -2.83
CA GLU A 25 -22.97 10.84 -2.34
C GLU A 25 -22.89 11.26 -0.86
N ASP A 26 -23.89 12.00 -0.39
CA ASP A 26 -23.98 12.52 0.98
C ASP A 26 -24.58 11.50 1.99
N GLU A 27 -25.13 10.38 1.50
CA GLU A 27 -25.92 9.43 2.29
C GLU A 27 -25.27 8.05 2.40
N ILE A 28 -24.04 7.86 1.89
CA ILE A 28 -23.40 6.55 1.90
C ILE A 28 -23.05 6.12 3.34
N PRO A 29 -23.59 4.98 3.80
CA PRO A 29 -23.23 4.43 5.09
C PRO A 29 -21.82 3.85 5.04
N VAL A 30 -21.30 3.50 6.20
CA VAL A 30 -20.03 2.76 6.29
C VAL A 30 -20.21 1.39 5.64
N TYR A 31 -19.23 0.99 4.82
CA TYR A 31 -19.28 -0.28 4.10
C TYR A 31 -17.93 -0.99 4.11
N ALA A 32 -18.00 -2.30 3.93
CA ALA A 32 -16.87 -3.15 3.61
C ALA A 32 -16.93 -3.55 2.14
N ILE A 33 -15.79 -3.83 1.54
CA ILE A 33 -15.71 -4.41 0.20
C ILE A 33 -15.16 -5.83 0.30
N LEU A 34 -15.74 -6.72 -0.51
CA LEU A 34 -15.18 -8.03 -0.79
C LEU A 34 -14.33 -7.98 -2.06
N SER A 35 -13.03 -8.13 -1.87
CA SER A 35 -12.09 -8.42 -2.94
C SER A 35 -11.97 -9.94 -3.10
N HIS A 36 -12.09 -10.41 -4.33
CA HIS A 36 -11.99 -11.83 -4.63
C HIS A 36 -11.60 -12.04 -6.09
N THR A 37 -11.19 -13.26 -6.40
CA THR A 37 -10.98 -13.66 -7.80
C THR A 37 -12.19 -14.42 -8.31
N TRP A 38 -12.60 -14.09 -9.54
CA TRP A 38 -13.72 -14.75 -10.22
C TRP A 38 -13.41 -16.23 -10.46
N GLY A 39 -14.40 -17.08 -10.23
CA GLY A 39 -14.44 -18.52 -10.51
C GLY A 39 -14.72 -18.80 -11.98
N ARG A 40 -15.31 -19.96 -12.30
CA ARG A 40 -15.68 -20.27 -13.69
C ARG A 40 -16.91 -19.46 -14.10
N SER A 41 -17.07 -19.29 -15.41
CA SER A 41 -18.28 -18.68 -15.95
C SER A 41 -19.51 -19.46 -15.48
N GLY A 42 -20.48 -18.77 -14.88
CA GLY A 42 -21.67 -19.38 -14.26
C GLY A 42 -21.58 -19.58 -12.75
N ASP A 43 -20.37 -19.63 -12.16
CA ASP A 43 -20.20 -19.78 -10.71
C ASP A 43 -20.46 -18.47 -9.95
N GLU A 44 -20.29 -17.33 -10.63
CA GLU A 44 -20.33 -16.01 -10.01
C GLU A 44 -21.72 -15.38 -9.99
N VAL A 45 -22.02 -14.72 -8.87
CA VAL A 45 -23.24 -13.94 -8.70
C VAL A 45 -23.09 -12.62 -9.47
N GLN A 46 -23.97 -12.41 -10.43
CA GLN A 46 -24.06 -11.20 -11.23
C GLN A 46 -25.08 -10.23 -10.63
N PHE A 47 -25.06 -8.99 -11.13
CA PHE A 47 -26.03 -7.97 -10.72
C PHE A 47 -27.48 -8.42 -10.96
N GLU A 48 -27.74 -9.07 -12.10
CA GLU A 48 -29.06 -9.57 -12.49
C GLU A 48 -29.60 -10.64 -11.52
N ASP A 49 -28.70 -11.40 -10.87
CA ASP A 49 -29.10 -12.39 -9.87
C ASP A 49 -29.67 -11.72 -8.62
N ILE A 50 -29.18 -10.52 -8.27
CA ILE A 50 -29.50 -9.81 -7.02
C ILE A 50 -30.59 -8.75 -7.22
N GLN A 51 -30.62 -8.08 -8.38
CA GLN A 51 -31.45 -6.89 -8.62
C GLN A 51 -32.94 -7.10 -8.34
N GLY A 52 -33.44 -8.33 -8.44
CA GLY A 52 -34.84 -8.66 -8.14
C GLY A 52 -35.21 -8.67 -6.65
N GLY A 53 -34.24 -8.65 -5.72
CA GLY A 53 -34.51 -8.73 -4.27
C GLY A 53 -35.21 -10.03 -3.84
N GLN A 54 -35.19 -11.05 -4.69
CA GLN A 54 -35.89 -12.34 -4.49
C GLN A 54 -34.97 -13.44 -3.97
N LYS A 55 -33.67 -13.17 -3.81
CA LYS A 55 -32.68 -14.20 -3.50
C LYS A 55 -32.44 -14.31 -2.00
N ASP A 56 -32.74 -15.48 -1.48
CA ASP A 56 -32.57 -15.81 -0.07
C ASP A 56 -31.10 -15.95 0.30
N TYR A 57 -30.77 -15.64 1.54
CA TYR A 57 -29.43 -15.79 2.11
C TYR A 57 -28.90 -17.21 1.95
N GLY A 58 -29.78 -18.21 2.02
CA GLY A 58 -29.49 -19.63 1.85
C GLY A 58 -29.32 -20.09 0.41
N ASP A 59 -29.39 -19.21 -0.60
CA ASP A 59 -29.25 -19.63 -2.00
C ASP A 59 -27.86 -20.24 -2.25
N THR A 60 -27.84 -21.49 -2.72
CA THR A 60 -26.64 -22.25 -3.10
C THR A 60 -26.61 -22.58 -4.60
N SER A 61 -27.49 -21.97 -5.40
CA SER A 61 -27.56 -22.17 -6.86
C SER A 61 -26.28 -21.76 -7.58
N LYS A 62 -25.51 -20.84 -6.99
CA LYS A 62 -24.20 -20.42 -7.47
C LYS A 62 -23.18 -20.43 -6.32
N PRO A 63 -21.98 -20.99 -6.52
CA PRO A 63 -20.88 -20.93 -5.55
C PRO A 63 -20.56 -19.49 -5.08
N GLY A 64 -20.74 -18.49 -5.94
CA GLY A 64 -20.49 -17.07 -5.60
C GLY A 64 -21.30 -16.54 -4.42
N TYR A 65 -22.47 -17.11 -4.11
CA TYR A 65 -23.24 -16.69 -2.93
C TYR A 65 -22.52 -16.97 -1.62
N GLU A 66 -21.64 -17.97 -1.59
CA GLU A 66 -20.82 -18.27 -0.42
C GLU A 66 -19.86 -17.12 -0.10
N LYS A 67 -19.33 -16.45 -1.12
CA LYS A 67 -18.46 -15.29 -0.98
C LYS A 67 -19.22 -14.09 -0.42
N LEU A 68 -20.47 -13.88 -0.86
CA LEU A 68 -21.34 -12.82 -0.35
C LEU A 68 -21.69 -13.03 1.13
N ARG A 69 -22.05 -14.27 1.52
CA ARG A 69 -22.28 -14.63 2.93
C ARG A 69 -21.05 -14.39 3.78
N PHE A 70 -19.88 -14.82 3.32
CA PHE A 70 -18.62 -14.57 4.00
C PHE A 70 -18.38 -13.06 4.23
N CYS A 71 -18.56 -12.22 3.22
CA CYS A 71 -18.39 -10.77 3.39
C CYS A 71 -19.37 -10.19 4.41
N GLN A 72 -20.64 -10.61 4.37
CA GLN A 72 -21.67 -10.17 5.31
C GLN A 72 -21.36 -10.57 6.75
N GLU A 73 -20.88 -11.79 6.98
CA GLU A 73 -20.44 -12.24 8.32
C GLU A 73 -19.33 -11.33 8.86
N LYS A 74 -18.37 -10.94 8.01
CA LYS A 74 -17.24 -10.10 8.43
C LYS A 74 -17.59 -8.62 8.57
N SER A 75 -18.52 -8.09 7.78
CA SER A 75 -18.88 -6.66 7.80
C SER A 75 -19.64 -6.22 9.04
N SER A 76 -20.32 -7.15 9.74
CA SER A 76 -21.08 -6.91 10.98
C SER A 76 -20.26 -6.37 12.18
N SER A 77 -18.93 -6.24 12.04
CA SER A 77 -17.98 -5.95 13.13
C SER A 77 -17.13 -4.69 12.93
N ALA A 78 -17.53 -3.76 12.05
CA ALA A 78 -16.72 -2.60 11.65
C ALA A 78 -17.26 -1.26 12.18
N GLU A 79 -16.37 -0.46 12.80
CA GLU A 79 -16.58 0.94 13.21
C GLU A 79 -16.15 1.95 12.12
N LEU A 80 -16.52 3.21 12.34
CA LEU A 80 -17.03 4.22 11.38
C LEU A 80 -15.97 5.12 10.68
N GLN A 81 -16.13 5.41 9.36
CA GLN A 81 -15.84 6.72 8.68
C GLN A 81 -16.17 6.74 7.15
N ARG A 82 -16.22 7.94 6.51
CA ARG A 82 -17.07 8.34 5.32
C ARG A 82 -16.36 8.73 3.98
N SER A 83 -17.20 8.68 2.90
CA SER A 83 -17.38 9.49 1.63
C SER A 83 -16.39 9.36 0.44
N LEU A 84 -16.76 9.77 -0.83
CA LEU A 84 -16.59 9.34 -2.30
C LEU A 84 -15.60 10.07 -3.31
N ALA A 85 -15.14 9.62 -4.52
CA ALA A 85 -15.68 8.84 -5.70
C ALA A 85 -14.66 8.11 -6.66
N SER A 86 -15.09 7.09 -7.46
CA SER A 86 -14.36 6.19 -8.43
C SER A 86 -14.01 4.78 -7.86
N MET A 87 -13.86 3.70 -8.64
CA MET A 87 -13.69 2.33 -8.07
C MET A 87 -12.52 2.26 -7.07
N PHE A 88 -11.37 2.82 -7.44
CA PHE A 88 -10.22 3.01 -6.55
C PHE A 88 -10.58 3.74 -5.27
N TYR A 89 -11.42 4.77 -5.39
CA TYR A 89 -11.88 5.53 -4.26
C TYR A 89 -12.84 4.74 -3.37
N TRP A 90 -13.74 3.92 -3.94
CA TRP A 90 -14.61 3.05 -3.16
C TRP A 90 -13.77 2.08 -2.31
N TYR A 91 -12.71 1.54 -2.90
CA TYR A 91 -11.71 0.79 -2.16
C TYR A 91 -11.04 1.64 -1.07
N ARG A 92 -10.58 2.85 -1.40
CA ARG A 92 -9.93 3.78 -0.46
C ARG A 92 -10.80 4.15 0.75
N SER A 93 -12.10 4.28 0.54
CA SER A 93 -13.04 4.77 1.56
C SER A 93 -13.83 3.65 2.23
N SER A 94 -13.57 2.40 1.85
CA SER A 94 -14.08 1.25 2.59
C SER A 94 -13.45 1.20 3.98
N ALA A 95 -14.25 0.89 5.00
CA ALA A 95 -13.71 0.70 6.35
C ALA A 95 -12.76 -0.51 6.40
N ARG A 96 -13.11 -1.56 5.63
CA ARG A 96 -12.33 -2.79 5.50
C ARG A 96 -12.50 -3.36 4.09
N CYS A 97 -11.39 -3.83 3.53
CA CYS A 97 -11.35 -4.69 2.36
C CYS A 97 -11.07 -6.13 2.81
N TYR A 98 -12.02 -7.03 2.60
CA TYR A 98 -11.86 -8.45 2.88
C TYR A 98 -11.45 -9.17 1.60
N VAL A 99 -10.32 -9.87 1.62
CA VAL A 99 -9.81 -10.64 0.49
C VAL A 99 -10.04 -12.12 0.76
N HIS A 100 -10.89 -12.76 -0.06
CA HIS A 100 -11.09 -14.21 -0.03
C HIS A 100 -10.22 -14.89 -1.12
N LEU A 101 -9.23 -15.67 -0.68
CA LEU A 101 -8.28 -16.36 -1.54
C LEU A 101 -8.72 -17.80 -1.76
N SER A 102 -9.50 -18.03 -2.81
CA SER A 102 -10.04 -19.36 -3.15
C SER A 102 -8.98 -20.42 -3.48
N ASP A 103 -7.74 -20.01 -3.74
CA ASP A 103 -6.60 -20.84 -4.13
C ASP A 103 -5.54 -21.00 -3.03
N VAL A 104 -5.82 -20.52 -1.82
CA VAL A 104 -4.94 -20.67 -0.65
C VAL A 104 -5.66 -21.49 0.40
N SER A 105 -5.14 -22.67 0.72
CA SER A 105 -5.66 -23.54 1.79
C SER A 105 -4.72 -23.51 2.99
N ASP A 106 -5.28 -23.55 4.20
CA ASP A 106 -4.53 -23.70 5.46
C ASP A 106 -4.36 -25.17 5.90
N HIS A 107 -4.96 -26.12 5.17
CA HIS A 107 -4.99 -27.54 5.51
C HIS A 107 -3.96 -28.42 4.78
N GLU A 108 -3.09 -27.86 3.93
CA GLU A 108 -2.02 -28.63 3.29
C GLU A 108 -0.89 -28.96 4.29
N PHE A 109 -1.15 -29.99 5.12
CA PHE A 109 -0.21 -30.55 6.07
C PHE A 109 0.91 -31.28 5.35
N THR A 110 2.13 -30.95 5.75
CA THR A 110 3.28 -31.82 5.61
C THR A 110 4.18 -31.48 6.80
N GLU A 111 4.59 -32.50 7.56
CA GLU A 111 5.21 -32.34 8.88
C GLU A 111 6.40 -31.38 8.83
N GLY A 112 6.48 -30.44 9.79
CA GLY A 112 7.69 -29.65 10.06
C GLY A 112 7.70 -28.15 9.70
N SER A 113 6.61 -27.52 9.24
CA SER A 113 6.59 -26.07 8.95
C SER A 113 5.33 -25.38 9.46
N TYR A 114 5.49 -24.41 10.37
CA TYR A 114 4.40 -23.68 11.02
C TYR A 114 3.64 -22.69 10.11
N MET A 115 4.05 -22.44 8.86
CA MET A 115 3.40 -21.45 7.97
C MET A 115 3.50 -21.77 6.46
N ARG A 116 3.16 -22.99 6.02
CA ARG A 116 3.17 -23.34 4.58
C ARG A 116 2.15 -22.57 3.72
N TRP A 117 1.04 -22.09 4.30
CA TRP A 117 0.08 -21.25 3.57
C TRP A 117 0.71 -19.97 3.02
N LYS A 118 1.84 -19.49 3.57
CA LYS A 118 2.55 -18.32 3.05
C LYS A 118 3.11 -18.53 1.65
N ASP A 119 3.50 -19.75 1.30
CA ASP A 119 3.98 -20.06 -0.05
C ASP A 119 2.81 -20.07 -1.04
N ALA A 120 1.67 -20.66 -0.65
CA ALA A 120 0.44 -20.63 -1.44
C ALA A 120 -0.10 -19.19 -1.59
N PHE A 121 -0.08 -18.41 -0.51
CA PHE A 121 -0.41 -16.98 -0.50
C PHE A 121 0.45 -16.21 -1.49
N SER A 122 1.77 -16.40 -1.44
CA SER A 122 2.73 -15.74 -2.34
C SER A 122 2.52 -16.08 -3.81
N ARG A 123 1.96 -17.27 -4.09
CA ARG A 123 1.61 -17.73 -5.44
C ARG A 123 0.15 -17.49 -5.82
N SER A 124 -0.63 -16.86 -4.94
CA SER A 124 -2.07 -16.70 -5.19
C SER A 124 -2.30 -15.90 -6.47
N ARG A 125 -3.23 -16.40 -7.29
CA ARG A 125 -3.72 -15.74 -8.50
C ARG A 125 -4.25 -14.33 -8.23
N TRP A 126 -4.65 -14.04 -6.99
CA TRP A 126 -5.10 -12.71 -6.59
C TRP A 126 -4.03 -11.65 -6.85
N PHE A 127 -2.75 -11.94 -6.61
CA PHE A 127 -1.65 -11.00 -6.89
C PHE A 127 -1.35 -10.82 -8.39
N LYS A 128 -1.88 -11.69 -9.25
CA LYS A 128 -1.62 -11.72 -10.70
C LYS A 128 -2.77 -11.12 -11.53
N ARG A 129 -3.82 -10.58 -10.89
CA ARG A 129 -4.95 -9.92 -11.57
C ARG A 129 -4.73 -8.42 -11.63
N SER A 130 -5.10 -7.77 -12.74
CA SER A 130 -4.89 -6.33 -12.90
C SER A 130 -5.73 -5.49 -11.92
N TRP A 131 -7.02 -5.79 -11.79
CA TRP A 131 -7.93 -5.06 -10.90
C TRP A 131 -7.56 -5.12 -9.42
N THR A 132 -7.04 -6.26 -8.94
CA THR A 132 -6.68 -6.45 -7.52
C THR A 132 -5.55 -5.53 -7.05
N LEU A 133 -4.85 -4.86 -7.97
CA LEU A 133 -3.88 -3.83 -7.61
C LEU A 133 -4.55 -2.64 -6.92
N GLN A 134 -5.67 -2.15 -7.45
CA GLN A 134 -6.43 -1.08 -6.80
C GLN A 134 -6.99 -1.54 -5.46
N GLU A 135 -7.41 -2.81 -5.39
CA GLU A 135 -7.98 -3.44 -4.19
C GLU A 135 -6.94 -3.64 -3.08
N LEU A 136 -5.65 -3.68 -3.44
CA LEU A 136 -4.52 -3.76 -2.52
C LEU A 136 -4.06 -2.38 -2.04
N ILE A 137 -3.89 -1.46 -2.99
CA ILE A 137 -3.24 -0.16 -2.78
C ILE A 137 -4.21 0.85 -2.17
N ALA A 138 -5.44 0.90 -2.67
CA ALA A 138 -6.35 1.97 -2.29
C ALA A 138 -6.86 1.85 -0.83
N PRO A 139 -7.32 0.68 -0.33
CA PRO A 139 -7.83 0.59 1.04
C PRO A 139 -6.70 0.71 2.06
N THR A 140 -6.92 1.45 3.14
CA THR A 140 -5.99 1.50 4.27
C THR A 140 -5.93 0.15 5.01
N SER A 141 -7.06 -0.56 5.06
CA SER A 141 -7.21 -1.80 5.82
C SER A 141 -7.64 -2.97 4.92
N VAL A 142 -6.74 -3.94 4.73
CA VAL A 142 -7.01 -5.17 3.95
C VAL A 142 -6.76 -6.39 4.83
N PHE A 143 -7.69 -7.35 4.82
CA PHE A 143 -7.61 -8.59 5.61
C PHE A 143 -7.76 -9.80 4.69
N PHE A 144 -6.82 -10.74 4.78
CA PHE A 144 -6.75 -11.91 3.91
C PHE A 144 -7.30 -13.15 4.61
N PHE A 145 -8.10 -13.91 3.86
CA PHE A 145 -8.72 -15.15 4.33
C PHE A 145 -8.48 -16.28 3.32
N SER A 146 -8.27 -17.49 3.85
CA SER A 146 -8.11 -18.71 3.04
C SER A 146 -9.42 -19.10 2.34
N LYS A 147 -9.33 -20.13 1.49
CA LYS A 147 -10.47 -20.80 0.89
C LYS A 147 -11.49 -21.24 1.96
N GLU A 148 -10.99 -21.74 3.09
CA GLU A 148 -11.74 -22.21 4.26
C GLU A 148 -12.21 -21.07 5.18
N LYS A 149 -12.01 -19.81 4.79
CA LYS A 149 -12.39 -18.60 5.53
C LYS A 149 -11.61 -18.42 6.83
N THR A 150 -10.46 -19.08 6.96
CA THR A 150 -9.52 -18.86 8.06
C THR A 150 -8.78 -17.54 7.85
N PHE A 151 -8.61 -16.78 8.93
CA PHE A 151 -7.86 -15.52 8.88
C PHE A 151 -6.36 -15.80 8.72
N LEU A 152 -5.77 -15.27 7.65
CA LEU A 152 -4.34 -15.44 7.34
C LEU A 152 -3.48 -14.29 7.85
N GLY A 153 -4.03 -13.07 7.85
CA GLY A 153 -3.33 -11.86 8.27
C GLY A 153 -3.91 -10.60 7.65
N SER A 154 -3.46 -9.44 8.12
CA SER A 154 -3.77 -8.14 7.51
C SER A 154 -2.66 -7.70 6.55
N LYS A 155 -2.94 -6.73 5.68
CA LYS A 155 -1.91 -6.07 4.87
C LYS A 155 -0.76 -5.55 5.72
N LYS A 156 -1.06 -5.01 6.91
CA LYS A 156 -0.04 -4.56 7.87
C LYS A 156 0.82 -5.72 8.39
N SER A 157 0.22 -6.84 8.81
CA SER A 157 0.98 -7.97 9.35
C SER A 157 1.75 -8.77 8.28
N LEU A 158 1.33 -8.67 7.01
CA LEU A 158 1.92 -9.39 5.87
C LEU A 158 2.68 -8.46 4.91
N ILE A 159 2.98 -7.23 5.31
CA ILE A 159 3.45 -6.17 4.40
C ILE A 159 4.75 -6.55 3.68
N SER A 160 5.70 -7.18 4.39
CA SER A 160 6.96 -7.64 3.80
C SER A 160 6.73 -8.76 2.78
N THR A 161 5.83 -9.71 3.06
CA THR A 161 5.47 -10.78 2.12
C THR A 161 4.78 -10.21 0.89
N ILE A 162 3.84 -9.28 1.08
CA ILE A 162 3.12 -8.64 -0.03
C ILE A 162 4.09 -7.82 -0.90
N SER A 163 5.00 -7.05 -0.29
CA SER A 163 6.02 -6.29 -1.00
C SER A 163 6.93 -7.20 -1.82
N ALA A 164 7.41 -8.31 -1.26
CA ALA A 164 8.22 -9.30 -1.97
C ALA A 164 7.47 -9.95 -3.15
N VAL A 165 6.18 -10.25 -2.99
CA VAL A 165 5.37 -10.92 -4.04
C VAL A 165 5.00 -9.97 -5.18
N THR A 166 4.74 -8.70 -4.86
CA THR A 166 4.21 -7.72 -5.81
C THR A 166 5.27 -6.77 -6.35
N GLN A 167 6.46 -6.74 -5.76
CA GLN A 167 7.51 -5.75 -6.01
C GLN A 167 7.06 -4.30 -5.76
N ILE A 168 5.97 -4.13 -5.01
CA ILE A 168 5.46 -2.82 -4.62
C ILE A 168 6.20 -2.38 -3.34
N PRO A 169 6.76 -1.16 -3.29
CA PRO A 169 7.40 -0.64 -2.09
C PRO A 169 6.46 -0.67 -0.88
N ILE A 170 6.99 -1.04 0.29
CA ILE A 170 6.24 -1.02 1.56
C ILE A 170 5.53 0.31 1.75
N ARG A 171 6.21 1.42 1.43
CA ARG A 171 5.63 2.76 1.47
C ARG A 171 4.34 2.87 0.67
N ALA A 172 4.25 2.34 -0.54
CA ALA A 172 3.00 2.38 -1.33
C ALA A 172 1.88 1.52 -0.69
N LEU A 173 2.23 0.42 -0.02
CA LEU A 173 1.29 -0.48 0.65
C LEU A 173 0.72 0.12 1.96
N GLU A 174 1.47 1.00 2.62
CA GLU A 174 1.07 1.70 3.86
C GLU A 174 -0.01 2.79 3.65
N GLY A 175 -0.22 3.22 2.40
CA GLY A 175 -1.26 4.20 2.02
C GLY A 175 -0.91 5.70 2.04
N PRO A 176 0.35 6.17 1.90
CA PRO A 176 0.61 7.55 1.49
C PRO A 176 0.02 7.78 0.09
N GLU A 177 -0.17 9.05 -0.26
CA GLU A 177 -0.75 9.42 -1.55
C GLU A 177 0.05 8.83 -2.71
N VAL A 178 -0.61 8.08 -3.60
CA VAL A 178 0.02 7.41 -4.76
C VAL A 178 0.75 8.38 -5.69
N SER A 179 0.45 9.68 -5.60
CA SER A 179 1.13 10.78 -6.29
C SER A 179 2.60 10.96 -5.89
N TYR A 180 3.03 10.39 -4.75
CA TYR A 180 4.44 10.33 -4.36
C TYR A 180 5.28 9.49 -5.34
N PHE A 181 4.63 8.55 -6.04
CA PHE A 181 5.28 7.66 -6.98
C PHE A 181 5.11 8.18 -8.41
N THR A 182 6.16 8.05 -9.19
CA THR A 182 6.20 8.45 -10.58
C THR A 182 5.24 7.63 -11.44
N VAL A 183 5.08 8.07 -12.69
CA VAL A 183 4.26 7.33 -13.65
C VAL A 183 4.82 5.92 -13.87
N ASP A 184 6.14 5.81 -14.04
CA ASP A 184 6.83 4.55 -14.33
C ASP A 184 6.80 3.59 -13.14
N GLU A 185 6.96 4.07 -11.90
CA GLU A 185 6.82 3.23 -10.69
C GLU A 185 5.41 2.67 -10.57
N ARG A 186 4.39 3.50 -10.78
CA ARG A 186 3.00 3.03 -10.73
C ARG A 186 2.71 2.02 -11.83
N PHE A 187 3.33 2.16 -13.01
CA PHE A 187 3.27 1.15 -14.06
C PHE A 187 4.04 -0.12 -13.69
N SER A 188 5.17 -0.05 -12.98
CA SER A 188 5.92 -1.25 -12.57
C SER A 188 5.14 -2.14 -11.61
N TRP A 189 4.23 -1.60 -10.80
CA TRP A 189 3.33 -2.37 -9.92
C TRP A 189 2.36 -3.29 -10.68
N THR A 190 2.27 -3.11 -12.00
CA THR A 190 1.46 -3.92 -12.91
C THR A 190 2.23 -5.09 -13.51
N GLN A 191 3.54 -5.14 -13.28
CA GLN A 191 4.39 -6.23 -13.71
C GLN A 191 3.84 -7.56 -13.15
N ASP A 192 3.78 -8.58 -14.01
CA ASP A 192 3.18 -9.89 -13.76
C ASP A 192 1.66 -9.92 -13.50
N ARG A 193 0.95 -8.81 -13.71
CA ARG A 193 -0.52 -8.79 -13.66
C ARG A 193 -1.13 -8.98 -15.04
N SER A 194 -2.25 -9.68 -15.06
CA SER A 194 -3.00 -10.02 -16.27
C SER A 194 -4.50 -9.73 -16.10
N ALA A 195 -5.15 -9.41 -17.21
CA ALA A 195 -6.59 -9.25 -17.30
C ALA A 195 -7.15 -10.25 -18.31
N THR A 196 -8.41 -10.66 -18.11
CA THR A 196 -9.12 -11.48 -19.11
C THR A 196 -9.59 -10.63 -20.27
N ILE A 197 -10.07 -9.43 -19.96
CA ILE A 197 -10.46 -8.41 -20.94
C ILE A 197 -9.22 -7.54 -21.20
N PRO A 198 -8.76 -7.39 -22.45
CA PRO A 198 -7.49 -6.72 -22.75
C PRO A 198 -7.46 -5.26 -22.30
N GLU A 199 -8.57 -4.53 -22.42
CA GLU A 199 -8.65 -3.12 -22.04
C GLU A 199 -8.56 -2.90 -20.52
N ASP A 200 -8.91 -3.91 -19.72
CA ASP A 200 -8.86 -3.84 -18.26
C ASP A 200 -7.41 -3.71 -17.73
N VAL A 201 -6.40 -4.06 -18.53
CA VAL A 201 -4.99 -3.76 -18.19
C VAL A 201 -4.79 -2.25 -17.99
N ALA A 202 -5.49 -1.41 -18.76
CA ALA A 202 -5.44 0.04 -18.62
C ALA A 202 -6.51 0.58 -17.66
N TYR A 203 -7.75 0.08 -17.74
CA TYR A 203 -8.85 0.59 -16.91
C TYR A 203 -8.63 0.34 -15.41
N SER A 204 -7.98 -0.78 -15.07
CA SER A 204 -7.55 -1.07 -13.70
C SER A 204 -6.44 -0.15 -13.16
N LEU A 205 -5.97 0.83 -13.93
CA LEU A 205 -4.97 1.81 -13.47
C LEU A 205 -5.52 3.24 -13.37
N MET A 206 -6.73 3.49 -13.86
CA MET A 206 -7.32 4.83 -13.90
C MET A 206 -7.31 5.53 -12.55
N GLY A 207 -7.64 4.82 -11.47
CA GLY A 207 -7.64 5.42 -10.13
C GLY A 207 -6.26 5.54 -9.48
N ILE A 208 -5.29 4.72 -9.91
CA ILE A 208 -3.89 4.83 -9.46
C ILE A 208 -3.23 6.07 -10.07
N PHE A 209 -3.57 6.39 -11.32
CA PHE A 209 -3.11 7.59 -12.02
C PHE A 209 -4.02 8.81 -11.82
N ASP A 210 -5.21 8.59 -11.26
CA ASP A 210 -6.26 9.59 -11.06
C ASP A 210 -6.60 10.30 -12.39
N VAL A 211 -6.87 9.51 -13.43
CA VAL A 211 -7.24 9.98 -14.77
C VAL A 211 -8.58 9.41 -15.21
N GLY A 212 -9.32 10.17 -16.00
CA GLY A 212 -10.55 9.71 -16.65
C GLY A 212 -10.24 9.02 -17.98
N LEU A 213 -10.78 7.83 -18.20
CA LEU A 213 -10.77 7.14 -19.49
C LEU A 213 -12.18 6.70 -19.86
N PRO A 214 -12.60 6.88 -21.12
CA PRO A 214 -13.81 6.25 -21.63
C PRO A 214 -13.60 4.74 -21.72
N MET A 215 -14.42 3.97 -20.99
CA MET A 215 -14.45 2.52 -21.08
C MET A 215 -15.11 2.10 -22.39
N MET A 216 -14.32 1.52 -23.29
CA MET A 216 -14.70 1.11 -24.63
C MET A 216 -14.23 -0.32 -24.87
N TYR A 217 -15.05 -1.27 -24.42
CA TYR A 217 -14.83 -2.68 -24.71
C TYR A 217 -15.20 -2.98 -26.17
N ALA A 218 -14.33 -3.69 -26.88
CA ALA A 218 -14.66 -4.18 -28.21
C ALA A 218 -13.95 -5.50 -28.51
N ASP A 219 -14.56 -6.28 -29.39
CA ASP A 219 -13.96 -7.51 -29.88
C ASP A 219 -12.70 -7.24 -30.70
N GLY A 220 -11.77 -8.18 -30.69
CA GLY A 220 -10.56 -8.12 -31.49
C GLY A 220 -9.37 -8.85 -30.88
N ASP A 221 -8.22 -8.69 -31.52
CA ASP A 221 -6.95 -9.22 -31.04
C ASP A 221 -6.57 -8.63 -29.67
N TYR A 222 -6.25 -9.51 -28.72
CA TYR A 222 -6.00 -9.13 -27.33
C TYR A 222 -4.90 -8.06 -27.20
N ASP A 223 -3.74 -8.28 -27.82
CA ASP A 223 -2.61 -7.37 -27.71
C ASP A 223 -2.89 -6.02 -28.38
N LYS A 224 -3.59 -6.01 -29.53
CA LYS A 224 -4.02 -4.77 -30.16
C LYS A 224 -4.95 -3.97 -29.25
N ARG A 225 -5.98 -4.60 -28.68
CA ARG A 225 -6.96 -3.95 -27.79
C ARG A 225 -6.29 -3.42 -26.52
N LYS A 226 -5.43 -4.23 -25.90
CA LYS A 226 -4.61 -3.86 -24.74
C LYS A 226 -3.76 -2.62 -25.04
N ASN A 227 -3.04 -2.63 -26.16
CA ASN A 227 -2.16 -1.53 -26.55
C ASN A 227 -2.94 -0.24 -26.86
N VAL A 228 -4.13 -0.33 -27.45
CA VAL A 228 -5.00 0.83 -27.67
C VAL A 228 -5.43 1.44 -26.33
N ALA A 229 -5.87 0.61 -25.37
CA ALA A 229 -6.28 1.07 -24.06
C ALA A 229 -5.12 1.67 -23.26
N LEU A 230 -3.92 1.06 -23.30
CA LEU A 230 -2.71 1.60 -22.67
C LEU A 230 -2.26 2.92 -23.28
N LYS A 231 -2.36 3.09 -24.62
CA LYS A 231 -2.09 4.37 -25.27
C LYS A 231 -3.07 5.47 -24.85
N ALA A 232 -4.36 5.12 -24.69
CA ALA A 232 -5.36 6.06 -24.19
C ALA A 232 -5.06 6.46 -22.73
N LEU A 233 -4.66 5.50 -21.88
CA LEU A 233 -4.20 5.75 -20.52
C LEU A 233 -3.00 6.70 -20.49
N GLN A 234 -1.95 6.40 -21.25
CA GLN A 234 -0.75 7.24 -21.30
C GLN A 234 -1.08 8.66 -21.74
N LYS A 235 -1.90 8.81 -22.79
CA LYS A 235 -2.35 10.13 -23.25
C LYS A 235 -3.07 10.91 -22.15
N ALA A 236 -3.97 10.28 -21.40
CA ALA A 236 -4.68 10.93 -20.30
C ALA A 236 -3.74 11.33 -19.15
N ILE A 237 -2.71 10.53 -18.88
CA ILE A 237 -1.66 10.84 -17.90
C ILE A 237 -0.87 12.07 -18.36
N ASP A 238 -0.44 12.09 -19.62
CA ASP A 238 0.35 13.18 -20.19
C ASP A 238 -0.43 14.50 -20.18
N GLU A 239 -1.70 14.48 -20.60
CA GLU A 239 -2.60 15.64 -20.57
C GLU A 239 -2.80 16.19 -19.15
N LYS A 240 -2.87 15.31 -18.14
CA LYS A 240 -2.94 15.72 -16.73
C LYS A 240 -1.63 16.36 -16.27
N ASN A 241 -0.48 15.76 -16.57
CA ASN A 241 0.83 16.24 -16.15
C ASN A 241 1.19 17.61 -16.77
N VAL A 242 0.77 17.90 -18.00
CA VAL A 242 0.98 19.21 -18.65
C VAL A 242 0.29 20.35 -17.88
N ASN A 243 -0.81 20.07 -17.17
CA ASN A 243 -1.55 21.05 -16.37
C ASN A 243 -0.95 21.28 -14.97
N TYR A 244 -0.10 20.36 -14.46
CA TYR A 244 0.62 20.49 -13.20
C TYR A 244 2.08 20.89 -13.49
N LYS A 245 2.33 22.18 -13.74
CA LYS A 245 3.71 22.70 -13.82
C LYS A 245 4.28 22.92 -12.42
N GLU A 246 4.97 21.93 -11.86
CA GLU A 246 5.98 22.05 -10.78
C GLU A 246 6.86 20.76 -10.76
N PRO A 247 8.07 20.80 -10.17
CA PRO A 247 9.32 20.49 -10.87
C PRO A 247 9.62 18.99 -11.00
N GLN A 248 10.02 18.61 -12.22
CA GLN A 248 10.63 17.34 -12.66
C GLN A 248 10.63 16.20 -11.63
N HIS A 249 9.71 15.26 -11.86
CA HIS A 249 9.59 13.96 -11.18
C HIS A 249 10.93 13.21 -11.13
N VAL A 250 11.69 13.39 -10.05
CA VAL A 250 12.81 12.53 -9.69
C VAL A 250 12.22 11.31 -8.96
N ILE A 251 12.31 10.13 -9.57
CA ILE A 251 12.00 8.83 -8.94
C ILE A 251 12.89 8.69 -7.70
N ARG A 252 12.36 8.35 -6.51
CA ARG A 252 13.15 8.36 -5.26
C ARG A 252 12.97 7.12 -4.39
N ILE A 253 14.09 6.48 -3.97
CA ILE A 253 14.15 5.49 -2.90
C ILE A 253 14.44 6.21 -1.59
N GLY A 254 13.43 6.35 -0.73
CA GLY A 254 13.57 7.05 0.54
C GLY A 254 14.02 8.52 0.40
N GLY A 255 13.79 9.18 -0.74
CA GLY A 255 14.29 10.53 -1.01
C GLY A 255 15.51 10.58 -1.94
N ALA A 256 16.21 9.45 -2.13
CA ALA A 256 17.38 9.32 -3.02
C ALA A 256 16.97 9.01 -4.47
N SER A 257 17.49 9.74 -5.46
CA SER A 257 17.16 9.60 -6.88
C SER A 257 17.44 8.20 -7.44
N TRP A 258 16.39 7.46 -7.80
CA TRP A 258 16.48 6.11 -8.37
C TRP A 258 17.22 6.08 -9.71
N SER A 259 16.96 7.04 -10.60
CA SER A 259 17.62 7.06 -11.92
C SER A 259 19.14 7.28 -11.82
N GLU A 260 19.59 7.94 -10.75
CA GLU A 260 21.01 8.12 -10.45
C GLU A 260 21.57 6.90 -9.72
N LEU A 261 20.81 6.29 -8.81
CA LEU A 261 21.16 5.01 -8.17
C LEU A 261 21.35 3.89 -9.19
N MET A 262 20.49 3.77 -10.20
CA MET A 262 20.59 2.76 -11.25
C MET A 262 21.75 2.98 -12.23
N ARG A 263 22.41 4.14 -12.19
CA ARG A 263 23.61 4.44 -13.00
C ARG A 263 24.91 4.09 -12.28
N LEU A 264 24.84 3.75 -10.99
CA LEU A 264 26.02 3.37 -10.22
C LEU A 264 26.60 2.06 -10.76
N ASN A 265 27.92 2.01 -10.86
CA ASN A 265 28.62 0.77 -11.20
C ASN A 265 28.79 -0.11 -9.94
N GLU A 266 29.20 -1.36 -10.13
CA GLU A 266 29.36 -2.33 -9.04
C GLU A 266 30.29 -1.85 -7.91
N LYS A 267 31.34 -1.11 -8.26
CA LYS A 267 32.27 -0.54 -7.27
C LYS A 267 31.59 0.55 -6.44
N ASP A 268 30.89 1.48 -7.09
CA ASP A 268 30.16 2.55 -6.42
C ASP A 268 29.05 1.98 -5.52
N LEU A 269 28.39 0.89 -5.95
CA LEU A 269 27.38 0.19 -5.15
C LEU A 269 27.97 -0.48 -3.90
N GLN A 270 29.15 -1.11 -3.99
CA GLN A 270 29.84 -1.69 -2.84
C GLN A 270 30.32 -0.62 -1.85
N GLU A 271 30.83 0.50 -2.37
CA GLU A 271 31.21 1.64 -1.52
C GLU A 271 29.97 2.24 -0.84
N LEU A 272 28.85 2.38 -1.56
CA LEU A 272 27.60 2.87 -1.00
C LEU A 272 27.09 1.97 0.14
N ASP A 273 27.20 0.64 0.01
CA ASP A 273 26.84 -0.29 1.08
C ASP A 273 27.67 -0.06 2.35
N SER A 274 28.97 0.16 2.21
CA SER A 274 29.87 0.46 3.33
C SER A 274 29.49 1.78 4.01
N ASP A 275 29.24 2.83 3.22
CA ASP A 275 28.85 4.14 3.73
C ASP A 275 27.48 4.10 4.44
N LEU A 276 26.52 3.33 3.91
CA LEU A 276 25.21 3.14 4.55
C LEU A 276 25.32 2.38 5.87
N GLN A 277 26.22 1.38 5.97
CA GLN A 277 26.49 0.68 7.23
C GLN A 277 27.16 1.60 8.27
N GLU A 278 28.09 2.45 7.85
CA GLU A 278 28.71 3.44 8.73
C GLU A 278 27.68 4.46 9.23
N PHE A 279 26.81 4.95 8.34
CA PHE A 279 25.72 5.85 8.71
C PHE A 279 24.75 5.19 9.69
N GLN A 280 24.39 3.92 9.45
CA GLN A 280 23.54 3.12 10.35
C GLN A 280 24.17 2.99 11.75
N LYS A 281 25.46 2.69 11.83
CA LYS A 281 26.17 2.60 13.11
C LYS A 281 26.17 3.95 13.83
N TRP A 282 26.49 5.02 13.11
CA TRP A 282 26.53 6.36 13.68
C TRP A 282 25.17 6.82 14.23
N ILE A 283 24.09 6.65 13.46
CA ILE A 283 22.74 7.10 13.88
C ILE A 283 22.19 6.28 15.06
N LEU A 284 22.64 5.02 15.21
CA LEU A 284 22.20 4.13 16.28
C LEU A 284 23.00 4.26 17.57
N ASP A 285 24.30 4.54 17.47
CA ASP A 285 25.21 4.39 18.61
C ASP A 285 25.85 5.72 19.04
N GLU A 286 26.19 6.61 18.10
CA GLU A 286 26.87 7.88 18.40
C GLU A 286 25.89 9.04 18.53
N TRP A 287 24.93 9.15 17.60
CA TRP A 287 23.90 10.19 17.61
C TRP A 287 23.10 10.24 18.93
N PRO A 288 22.65 9.13 19.53
CA PRO A 288 21.95 9.18 20.82
C PRO A 288 22.82 9.66 21.98
N LYS A 289 24.15 9.45 21.93
CA LYS A 289 25.07 9.93 22.96
C LYS A 289 25.18 11.46 22.91
N GLU A 290 25.24 12.02 21.70
CA GLU A 290 25.25 13.48 21.49
C GLU A 290 23.96 14.15 21.98
N VAL A 291 22.82 13.48 21.78
CA VAL A 291 21.51 13.91 22.29
C VAL A 291 21.47 13.88 23.82
N ASN A 292 21.90 12.77 24.45
CA ASN A 292 21.88 12.58 25.90
C ASN A 292 22.85 13.50 26.67
N ALA A 293 23.90 14.01 26.02
CA ALA A 293 24.87 14.90 26.64
C ALA A 293 24.40 16.37 26.72
N SER A 294 23.29 16.74 26.06
CA SER A 294 22.77 18.10 26.06
C SER A 294 21.88 18.36 27.28
N THR A 295 22.10 19.46 28.00
CA THR A 295 21.23 19.90 29.12
C THR A 295 20.07 20.79 28.67
N VAL A 296 20.05 21.24 27.40
CA VAL A 296 18.98 22.07 26.81
C VAL A 296 18.50 21.37 25.54
N TRP A 297 17.32 20.74 25.63
CA TRP A 297 16.90 19.69 24.70
C TRP A 297 16.13 20.17 23.46
N THR A 298 15.59 21.39 23.44
CA THR A 298 14.63 21.79 22.39
C THR A 298 15.29 22.40 21.16
N SER A 299 16.21 23.35 21.31
CA SER A 299 16.94 23.96 20.18
C SER A 299 17.98 23.02 19.58
N LYS A 300 18.77 22.38 20.43
CA LYS A 300 19.89 21.51 20.01
C LYS A 300 19.44 20.21 19.36
N LEU A 301 18.25 19.70 19.69
CA LEU A 301 17.70 18.51 19.04
C LEU A 301 17.26 18.79 17.59
N GLY A 302 16.76 19.99 17.31
CA GLY A 302 16.51 20.46 15.95
C GLY A 302 17.79 20.54 15.13
N GLU A 303 18.83 21.15 15.70
CA GLU A 303 20.16 21.24 15.07
C GLU A 303 20.74 19.84 14.77
N LEU A 304 20.64 18.89 15.72
CA LEU A 304 21.11 17.51 15.55
C LEU A 304 20.29 16.73 14.50
N SER A 305 18.99 17.01 14.40
CA SER A 305 18.12 16.43 13.39
C SER A 305 18.44 16.96 11.99
N GLU A 306 18.63 18.28 11.86
CA GLU A 306 19.08 18.91 10.61
C GLU A 306 20.46 18.38 10.20
N ALA A 307 21.40 18.27 11.14
CA ALA A 307 22.73 17.69 10.89
C ALA A 307 22.65 16.24 10.37
N THR A 308 21.68 15.46 10.86
CA THR A 308 21.44 14.09 10.36
C THR A 308 20.99 14.08 8.90
N GLY A 309 20.09 15.01 8.53
CA GLY A 309 19.66 15.19 7.14
C GLY A 309 20.81 15.62 6.23
N VAL A 310 21.62 16.58 6.68
CA VAL A 310 22.83 17.03 5.97
C VAL A 310 23.77 15.85 5.73
N LYS A 311 24.01 15.02 6.74
CA LYS A 311 24.89 13.86 6.63
C LYS A 311 24.39 12.82 5.61
N MET A 312 23.08 12.53 5.59
CA MET A 312 22.48 11.66 4.55
C MET A 312 22.60 12.28 3.15
N LYS A 313 22.39 13.60 3.04
CA LYS A 313 22.54 14.34 1.78
C LYS A 313 23.97 14.27 1.25
N GLU A 314 24.96 14.47 2.10
CA GLU A 314 26.38 14.40 1.76
C GLU A 314 26.79 13.00 1.35
N LEU A 315 26.31 11.97 2.07
CA LEU A 315 26.52 10.57 1.72
C LEU A 315 26.05 10.27 0.29
N LEU A 316 24.82 10.64 -0.05
CA LEU A 316 24.27 10.40 -1.39
C LEU A 316 24.93 11.27 -2.48
N ALA A 317 25.31 12.50 -2.13
CA ALA A 317 26.01 13.40 -3.04
C ALA A 317 27.39 12.86 -3.47
N LYS A 318 28.09 12.09 -2.63
CA LYS A 318 29.34 11.38 -2.98
C LYS A 318 29.18 10.53 -4.26
N TYR A 319 27.98 9.95 -4.43
CA TYR A 319 27.62 9.09 -5.56
C TYR A 319 26.86 9.83 -6.65
N ARG A 320 26.78 11.17 -6.59
CA ARG A 320 25.99 12.02 -7.49
C ARG A 320 24.50 11.62 -7.52
N VAL A 321 24.00 11.14 -6.39
CA VAL A 321 22.58 10.83 -6.19
C VAL A 321 21.92 12.01 -5.49
N GLY A 322 20.96 12.63 -6.17
CA GLY A 322 20.14 13.69 -5.60
C GLY A 322 19.30 13.16 -4.44
N TYR A 323 19.20 13.97 -3.38
CA TYR A 323 18.46 13.63 -2.17
C TYR A 323 17.47 14.74 -1.80
N ASP A 324 16.22 14.33 -1.58
CA ASP A 324 15.14 15.15 -1.05
C ASP A 324 14.72 14.58 0.31
N ASP A 325 15.04 15.29 1.38
CA ASP A 325 14.75 14.85 2.75
C ASP A 325 13.26 14.77 3.05
N SER A 326 12.37 15.29 2.18
CA SER A 326 10.92 15.24 2.29
C SER A 326 10.38 15.71 3.66
N SER A 327 11.19 16.39 4.47
CA SER A 327 10.87 16.80 5.84
C SER A 327 9.76 17.85 5.89
N HIS A 328 9.59 18.58 4.79
CA HIS A 328 8.51 19.54 4.55
C HIS A 328 7.12 18.87 4.45
N LEU A 329 7.05 17.58 4.10
CA LEU A 329 5.82 16.79 4.07
C LEU A 329 5.48 16.33 5.49
N ARG A 330 4.90 17.22 6.30
CA ARG A 330 4.48 16.92 7.69
C ARG A 330 3.53 15.72 7.73
N ALA A 331 4.06 14.54 8.06
CA ALA A 331 3.24 13.34 8.30
C ALA A 331 2.52 13.45 9.65
N THR A 332 1.26 13.03 9.70
CA THR A 332 0.48 12.84 10.93
C THR A 332 1.09 11.66 11.70
N MET A 333 2.15 11.90 12.48
CA MET A 333 2.77 10.86 13.32
C MET A 333 1.97 10.66 14.61
N GLN A 334 1.64 9.40 14.91
CA GLN A 334 1.06 9.02 16.20
C GLN A 334 2.14 9.11 17.29
N SER A 335 1.78 9.69 18.44
CA SER A 335 2.63 9.70 19.63
C SER A 335 2.59 8.34 20.31
N TRP A 336 3.74 7.82 20.73
CA TRP A 336 3.87 6.55 21.44
C TRP A 336 4.30 6.77 22.89
N GLU A 337 3.76 5.98 23.81
CA GLU A 337 3.98 6.09 25.27
C GLU A 337 5.29 5.43 25.77
N GLN A 338 6.13 4.85 24.90
CA GLN A 338 7.28 4.04 25.33
C GLN A 338 8.64 4.75 25.10
N PRO A 339 9.53 4.84 26.12
CA PRO A 339 10.81 5.53 25.99
C PRO A 339 11.84 4.82 25.09
N TRP A 340 12.66 5.63 24.39
CA TRP A 340 13.81 5.20 23.57
C TRP A 340 14.82 4.30 24.29
N ALA A 341 14.90 4.36 25.62
CA ALA A 341 15.86 3.62 26.46
C ALA A 341 15.86 2.09 26.24
N ARG A 342 14.77 1.53 25.69
CA ARG A 342 14.69 0.09 25.32
C ARG A 342 15.38 -0.23 23.99
N PHE A 343 15.48 0.74 23.08
CA PHE A 343 16.04 0.57 21.73
C PHE A 343 17.52 1.00 21.64
N SER A 344 18.05 1.59 22.72
CA SER A 344 19.50 1.82 22.89
C SER A 344 20.27 0.58 23.37
N ASP A 345 19.60 -0.53 23.71
CA ASP A 345 20.26 -1.80 24.04
C ASP A 345 20.80 -2.45 22.76
N GLU A 346 22.12 -2.61 22.68
CA GLU A 346 22.82 -3.26 21.55
C GLU A 346 22.39 -4.71 21.32
N ARG A 347 21.73 -5.36 22.30
CA ARG A 347 21.16 -6.70 22.15
C ARG A 347 19.92 -6.73 21.27
N VAL A 348 19.27 -5.60 21.03
CA VAL A 348 18.10 -5.49 20.15
C VAL A 348 18.57 -5.51 18.69
N PRO A 349 17.92 -6.29 17.79
CA PRO A 349 18.30 -6.35 16.38
C PRO A 349 18.35 -4.96 15.73
N VAL A 350 19.36 -4.72 14.91
CA VAL A 350 19.63 -3.43 14.25
C VAL A 350 18.41 -2.94 13.47
N GLU A 351 17.73 -3.82 12.74
CA GLU A 351 16.52 -3.50 11.99
C GLU A 351 15.39 -3.02 12.90
N THR A 352 15.27 -3.61 14.09
CA THR A 352 14.25 -3.21 15.08
C THR A 352 14.58 -1.84 15.68
N ARG A 353 15.87 -1.54 15.88
CA ARG A 353 16.32 -0.22 16.38
C ARG A 353 16.12 0.87 15.33
N VAL A 354 16.43 0.61 14.04
CA VAL A 354 16.16 1.54 12.92
C VAL A 354 14.64 1.74 12.71
N GLN A 355 13.83 0.68 12.83
CA GLN A 355 12.38 0.81 12.74
C GLN A 355 11.80 1.67 13.87
N ALA A 356 12.29 1.52 15.10
CA ALA A 356 11.88 2.36 16.23
C ALA A 356 12.22 3.86 16.00
N LEU A 357 13.32 4.11 15.28
CA LEU A 357 13.76 5.42 14.81
C LEU A 357 12.75 6.05 13.84
N VAL A 358 12.38 5.30 12.81
CA VAL A 358 11.40 5.71 11.78
C VAL A 358 10.01 5.94 12.37
N GLU A 359 9.63 5.18 13.38
CA GLU A 359 8.34 5.29 14.07
C GLU A 359 8.27 6.45 15.09
N ASN A 360 9.31 7.29 15.18
CA ASN A 360 9.42 8.37 16.17
C ASN A 360 9.20 7.90 17.60
N ARG A 361 9.74 6.73 17.97
CA ARG A 361 9.73 6.24 19.36
C ARG A 361 10.80 6.92 20.23
N TRP A 362 11.16 8.15 19.87
CA TRP A 362 12.08 8.99 20.61
C TRP A 362 11.29 9.72 21.70
N TYR A 363 11.85 9.68 22.90
CA TYR A 363 11.33 10.15 24.19
C TYR A 363 10.33 11.33 24.17
N TRP A 364 9.36 11.30 25.11
CA TRP A 364 8.39 12.37 25.35
C TRP A 364 8.66 13.09 26.68
N THR A 365 8.57 14.43 26.68
CA THR A 365 8.23 15.19 27.90
C THR A 365 6.81 15.70 27.76
N ALA A 366 6.10 15.80 28.89
CA ALA A 366 4.65 15.91 28.89
C ALA A 366 4.04 17.20 28.30
N THR A 367 4.89 18.09 27.80
CA THR A 367 4.59 19.51 27.65
C THR A 367 4.89 20.06 26.26
N GLU A 368 5.68 19.39 25.40
CA GLU A 368 6.07 19.95 24.09
C GLU A 368 6.07 18.91 22.95
N LYS A 369 5.70 19.36 21.74
CA LYS A 369 5.66 18.51 20.54
C LYS A 369 7.07 18.32 19.96
N ASN A 370 7.43 17.08 19.62
CA ASN A 370 8.69 16.71 18.96
C ASN A 370 8.73 17.12 17.47
N GLU A 371 8.39 18.37 17.14
CA GLU A 371 8.41 18.87 15.75
C GLU A 371 9.83 19.03 15.19
N ASN A 372 10.86 18.87 16.03
CA ASN A 372 12.25 19.15 15.67
C ASN A 372 13.04 17.94 15.14
N VAL A 373 12.46 16.72 15.12
CA VAL A 373 13.18 15.49 14.73
C VAL A 373 12.82 14.94 13.34
N PHE A 374 12.01 15.66 12.55
CA PHE A 374 11.50 15.17 11.26
C PHE A 374 12.62 14.82 10.27
N THR A 375 13.63 15.67 10.14
CA THR A 375 14.74 15.47 9.21
C THR A 375 15.57 14.23 9.56
N CYS A 376 15.76 13.95 10.85
CA CYS A 376 16.38 12.71 11.32
C CYS A 376 15.54 11.47 10.97
N ILE A 377 14.22 11.55 11.18
CA ILE A 377 13.30 10.43 10.88
C ILE A 377 13.29 10.14 9.38
N THR A 378 13.24 11.17 8.54
CA THR A 378 13.26 10.97 7.09
C THR A 378 14.59 10.39 6.65
N ALA A 379 15.73 10.86 7.16
CA ALA A 379 17.04 10.25 6.89
C ALA A 379 17.12 8.77 7.34
N ALA A 380 16.57 8.42 8.51
CA ALA A 380 16.51 7.03 8.96
C ALA A 380 15.62 6.17 8.05
N ARG A 381 14.53 6.74 7.52
CA ARG A 381 13.67 6.08 6.53
C ARG A 381 14.39 5.89 5.19
N THR A 382 15.16 6.88 4.73
CA THR A 382 16.04 6.79 3.57
C THR A 382 16.99 5.60 3.68
N LEU A 383 17.66 5.50 4.83
CA LEU A 383 18.56 4.40 5.13
C LEU A 383 17.84 3.05 5.02
N GLN A 384 16.67 2.92 5.64
CA GLN A 384 15.89 1.68 5.60
C GLN A 384 15.49 1.29 4.17
N ASP A 385 14.96 2.23 3.40
CA ASP A 385 14.52 2.00 2.02
C ASP A 385 15.70 1.58 1.12
N LEU A 386 16.87 2.22 1.28
CA LEU A 386 18.09 1.87 0.54
C LEU A 386 18.65 0.50 0.93
N LEU A 387 18.64 0.14 2.22
CA LEU A 387 19.07 -1.19 2.68
C LEU A 387 18.17 -2.32 2.17
N VAL A 388 16.87 -2.06 2.00
CA VAL A 388 15.94 -3.01 1.38
C VAL A 388 16.25 -3.14 -0.11
N TRP A 389 16.40 -2.00 -0.81
CA TRP A 389 16.74 -1.98 -2.23
C TRP A 389 18.06 -2.68 -2.56
N ARG A 390 19.08 -2.60 -1.69
CA ARG A 390 20.35 -3.29 -1.90
C ARG A 390 20.29 -4.81 -1.65
N LYS A 391 19.26 -5.32 -0.99
CA LYS A 391 19.05 -6.76 -0.72
C LYS A 391 18.24 -7.47 -1.83
N THR A 392 17.55 -6.72 -2.68
CA THR A 392 16.86 -7.20 -3.90
C THR A 392 17.81 -7.22 -5.08
#